data_AF-W5SWV9-F1
#
_entry.id   AF-W5SWV9-F1
#
_cell.length_a   1.000
_cell.length_b   1.000
_cell.length_c   1.000
_cell.angle_alpha   90.00
_cell.angle_beta   90.00
_cell.angle_gamma   90.00
#
_symmetry.space_group_name_H-M   'P 1'
#
loop_
_entity.id
_entity.type
_entity.pdbx_description
1 polymer ?
#
loop_
_entity_poly.entity_id
_entity_poly.type
_entity_poly.pdbx_seq_one_letter_code
_entity_poly.pdbx_strand_id
1 'polypeptide(L)'
;MMRFKYHSLLILLILLVISCDPNSELKRELKSGGTPRSIRVSDQRSDRDIKVKLKDLFVEFELSDEEKQVVDKIKSIVTNPNIGKDEGYRTYNDLEFYNLLKTLGSFRVKKIVENYLRVDDLKDNVQEVFKQALTSGSSVALKERVDDKLNAYNSSHEVQLKGLFSYSDANFVYGAITNGNYVDQAVIKTNARLDKLKAGNVYLQLDSGEQRIIDQVRTIVTTPSKFISDSTYKLRTVQEFYGLLNTLDVDKVKEIVKSYKEYEDFKDAEYEEINKSIELVTEVESKEELGKELDNAHLFYDFHIKRVFTKFDDENNILDDLPEPNDVYEGMTQPVYRSIFDFVKYQVQDIRKYEEIEGNLSISQMVALAYMSDNSGHSEFNLKWMLGRLGFSKAREILDFHVKVITAEDQARKTLNSVKDVKKKEALQAQFDQYVEDYHKHLRLCLAYNDPDRFYDQVIEEMHMKNFKKVKADTLALLK
;
A
#
# COMPACT_ATOMS: atom_id res chain seq x y z
N MET A 1 19.98 24.09 15.50
CA MET A 1 20.89 23.55 14.46
C MET A 1 20.04 23.25 13.23
N MET A 2 20.10 24.14 12.24
CA MET A 2 19.24 24.18 11.06
C MET A 2 19.67 23.15 10.01
N ARG A 3 18.71 22.40 9.44
CA ARG A 3 18.86 21.69 8.16
C ARG A 3 17.54 21.64 7.40
N PHE A 4 17.13 22.78 6.88
CA PHE A 4 16.25 22.87 5.72
C PHE A 4 16.72 24.06 4.88
N LYS A 5 16.63 23.95 3.54
CA LYS A 5 16.97 24.93 2.47
C LYS A 5 18.19 24.62 1.58
N TYR A 6 18.27 23.40 1.02
CA TYR A 6 19.10 23.18 -0.19
C TYR A 6 18.29 22.75 -1.42
N HIS A 7 17.10 22.18 -1.26
CA HIS A 7 16.30 21.71 -2.42
C HIS A 7 15.46 22.82 -3.07
N SER A 8 15.02 23.83 -2.30
CA SER A 8 14.25 24.97 -2.82
C SER A 8 15.12 25.98 -3.59
N LEU A 9 16.45 25.99 -3.36
CA LEU A 9 17.40 26.85 -4.08
C LEU A 9 17.84 26.24 -5.42
N LEU A 10 17.85 24.91 -5.53
CA LEU A 10 18.20 24.20 -6.75
C LEU A 10 17.09 24.31 -7.82
N ILE A 11 15.82 24.28 -7.40
CA ILE A 11 14.66 24.42 -8.30
C ILE A 11 14.53 25.87 -8.82
N LEU A 12 14.90 26.87 -8.02
CA LEU A 12 14.93 28.29 -8.45
C LEU A 12 16.07 28.58 -9.43
N LEU A 13 17.20 27.87 -9.35
CA LEU A 13 18.32 27.98 -10.30
C LEU A 13 18.00 27.36 -11.66
N ILE A 14 17.21 26.28 -11.71
CA ILE A 14 16.80 25.65 -12.98
C ILE A 14 15.76 26.50 -13.71
N LEU A 15 14.86 27.19 -13.00
CA LEU A 15 13.88 28.11 -13.60
C LEU A 15 14.53 29.41 -14.12
N LEU A 16 15.65 29.86 -13.56
CA LEU A 16 16.40 31.03 -14.05
C LEU A 16 17.14 30.76 -15.38
N VAL A 17 17.46 29.50 -15.71
CA VAL A 17 18.15 29.15 -16.97
C VAL A 17 17.19 29.10 -18.17
N ILE A 18 15.86 28.99 -17.92
CA ILE A 18 14.84 28.90 -18.98
C ILE A 18 14.28 30.29 -19.35
N SER A 19 14.51 31.34 -18.55
CA SER A 19 13.93 32.67 -18.76
C SER A 19 14.89 33.72 -19.35
N CYS A 20 16.08 33.34 -19.83
CA CYS A 20 16.97 34.28 -20.51
C CYS A 20 16.71 34.31 -22.02
N ASP A 21 15.86 35.24 -22.44
CA ASP A 21 15.72 35.75 -23.80
C ASP A 21 17.03 36.43 -24.24
N PRO A 22 17.73 35.97 -25.30
CA PRO A 22 18.96 36.59 -25.75
C PRO A 22 18.64 37.69 -26.77
N ASN A 23 17.97 38.75 -26.34
CA ASN A 23 17.86 39.97 -27.13
C ASN A 23 17.72 41.20 -26.23
N SER A 24 18.84 41.69 -25.70
CA SER A 24 18.96 43.10 -25.35
C SER A 24 20.40 43.57 -25.53
N GLU A 25 20.57 44.48 -26.50
CA GLU A 25 21.75 45.33 -26.59
C GLU A 25 21.86 46.19 -25.33
N LEU A 26 23.03 46.19 -24.69
CA LEU A 26 23.41 47.31 -23.85
C LEU A 26 24.91 47.60 -23.97
N LYS A 27 25.18 48.72 -24.63
CA LYS A 27 26.47 49.42 -24.65
C LYS A 27 26.98 49.64 -23.22
N ARG A 28 28.25 49.36 -22.98
CA ARG A 28 29.10 50.17 -22.11
C ARG A 28 30.57 50.06 -22.49
N GLU A 29 31.15 51.22 -22.77
CA GLU A 29 32.58 51.45 -22.92
C GLU A 29 33.32 51.17 -21.60
N LEU A 30 34.52 50.59 -21.69
CA LEU A 30 35.69 51.02 -20.93
C LEU A 30 36.96 50.43 -21.55
N LYS A 31 37.92 51.33 -21.79
CA LYS A 31 39.22 51.13 -22.45
C LYS A 31 40.18 50.28 -21.61
N SER A 32 40.94 49.39 -22.26
CA SER A 32 42.35 49.10 -21.91
C SER A 32 43.00 48.12 -22.90
N GLY A 33 43.90 48.64 -23.74
CA GLY A 33 45.18 48.04 -24.16
C GLY A 33 45.27 46.66 -24.82
N GLY A 34 45.72 46.62 -26.08
CA GLY A 34 46.84 45.75 -26.48
C GLY A 34 46.60 44.60 -27.49
N THR A 35 46.90 44.91 -28.77
CA THR A 35 47.34 44.03 -29.89
C THR A 35 46.35 43.07 -30.62
N PRO A 36 46.47 42.96 -31.96
CA PRO A 36 45.36 42.56 -32.83
C PRO A 36 45.40 41.06 -33.18
N ARG A 37 44.25 40.38 -33.05
CA ARG A 37 44.04 39.05 -33.64
C ARG A 37 42.84 39.13 -34.58
N SER A 38 43.12 38.79 -35.84
CA SER A 38 42.21 38.72 -36.99
C SER A 38 40.78 38.30 -36.62
N ILE A 39 39.82 39.15 -36.95
CA ILE A 39 38.39 38.90 -36.83
C ILE A 39 37.95 38.04 -38.03
N ARG A 40 37.48 36.81 -37.78
CA ARG A 40 36.64 36.06 -38.73
C ARG A 40 35.20 36.59 -38.64
N VAL A 41 34.87 37.60 -39.45
CA VAL A 41 33.50 38.17 -39.57
C VAL A 41 32.62 37.39 -40.55
N SER A 42 33.13 36.35 -41.23
CA SER A 42 32.42 35.71 -42.35
C SER A 42 31.39 34.63 -41.98
N ASP A 43 31.48 33.99 -40.81
CA ASP A 43 30.61 32.83 -40.49
C ASP A 43 29.21 33.21 -39.98
N GLN A 44 29.02 34.39 -39.38
CA GLN A 44 27.73 34.76 -38.78
C GLN A 44 26.68 35.31 -39.77
N ARG A 45 27.08 35.69 -40.98
CA ARG A 45 26.15 36.17 -42.03
C ARG A 45 25.57 35.04 -42.86
N SER A 46 26.36 34.00 -43.16
CA SER A 46 25.91 32.83 -43.93
C SER A 46 24.92 31.97 -43.14
N ASP A 47 25.17 31.73 -41.85
CA ASP A 47 24.28 30.92 -40.99
C ASP A 47 22.90 31.56 -40.80
N ARG A 48 22.85 32.90 -40.62
CA ARG A 48 21.59 33.65 -40.55
C ARG A 48 20.80 33.58 -41.85
N ASP A 49 21.48 33.67 -42.99
CA ASP A 49 20.86 33.59 -44.32
C ASP A 49 20.26 32.18 -44.58
N ILE A 50 20.95 31.12 -44.14
CA ILE A 50 20.47 29.74 -44.29
C ILE A 50 19.27 29.45 -43.38
N LYS A 51 19.26 29.96 -42.14
CA LYS A 51 18.11 29.84 -41.24
C LYS A 51 16.84 30.49 -41.79
N VAL A 52 16.98 31.66 -42.44
CA VAL A 52 15.85 32.33 -43.11
C VAL A 52 15.37 31.49 -44.30
N LYS A 53 16.29 31.03 -45.16
CA LYS A 53 15.95 30.16 -46.30
C LYS A 53 15.25 28.87 -45.92
N LEU A 54 15.64 28.25 -44.80
CA LEU A 54 14.98 27.04 -44.29
C LEU A 54 13.54 27.31 -43.84
N LYS A 55 13.30 28.46 -43.17
CA LYS A 55 11.94 28.88 -42.78
C LYS A 55 11.07 29.16 -43.99
N ASP A 56 11.60 29.85 -45.00
CA ASP A 56 10.89 30.10 -46.25
C ASP A 56 10.52 28.78 -46.95
N LEU A 57 11.42 27.80 -46.94
CA LEU A 57 11.16 26.46 -47.48
C LEU A 57 10.06 25.72 -46.71
N PHE A 58 9.98 25.87 -45.39
CA PHE A 58 8.89 25.28 -44.60
C PHE A 58 7.53 25.87 -44.94
N VAL A 59 7.48 27.16 -45.25
CA VAL A 59 6.27 27.84 -45.72
C VAL A 59 5.92 27.38 -47.14
N GLU A 60 6.90 27.32 -48.04
CA GLU A 60 6.74 26.83 -49.42
C GLU A 60 6.22 25.39 -49.45
N PHE A 61 6.68 24.54 -48.52
CA PHE A 61 6.24 23.15 -48.43
C PHE A 61 4.91 22.98 -47.70
N GLU A 62 4.33 24.06 -47.17
CA GLU A 62 3.11 24.06 -46.37
C GLU A 62 3.21 23.04 -45.23
N LEU A 63 4.31 23.06 -44.48
CA LEU A 63 4.47 22.23 -43.29
C LEU A 63 3.63 22.81 -42.15
N SER A 64 2.94 21.94 -41.43
CA SER A 64 2.34 22.24 -40.12
C SER A 64 3.42 22.57 -39.08
N ASP A 65 3.02 23.13 -37.94
CA ASP A 65 3.97 23.46 -36.88
C ASP A 65 4.60 22.20 -36.26
N GLU A 66 3.84 21.10 -36.19
CA GLU A 66 4.33 19.78 -35.80
C GLU A 66 5.35 19.23 -36.80
N GLU A 67 5.06 19.29 -38.10
CA GLU A 67 6.00 18.83 -39.13
C GLU A 67 7.30 19.65 -39.13
N LYS A 68 7.23 20.97 -38.91
CA LYS A 68 8.42 21.83 -38.77
C LYS A 68 9.30 21.37 -37.60
N GLN A 69 8.69 21.09 -36.44
CA GLN A 69 9.42 20.58 -35.28
C GLN A 69 10.09 19.25 -35.58
N VAL A 70 9.43 18.34 -36.31
CA VAL A 70 10.03 17.07 -36.74
C VAL A 70 11.22 17.30 -37.66
N VAL A 71 11.11 18.20 -38.64
CA VAL A 71 12.23 18.50 -39.54
C VAL A 71 13.41 19.11 -38.77
N ASP A 72 13.16 19.97 -37.79
CA ASP A 72 14.20 20.51 -36.91
C ASP A 72 14.85 19.43 -36.02
N LYS A 73 14.05 18.48 -35.50
CA LYS A 73 14.57 17.29 -34.78
C LYS A 73 15.51 16.48 -35.68
N ILE A 74 15.06 16.11 -36.89
CA ILE A 74 15.86 15.38 -37.88
C ILE A 74 17.15 16.14 -38.19
N LYS A 75 17.04 17.46 -38.44
CA LYS A 75 18.19 18.33 -38.69
C LYS A 75 19.22 18.21 -37.57
N SER A 76 18.80 18.35 -36.31
CA SER A 76 19.71 18.32 -35.17
C SER A 76 20.48 17.00 -35.03
N ILE A 77 19.88 15.88 -35.47
CA ILE A 77 20.53 14.56 -35.48
C ILE A 77 21.55 14.46 -36.63
N VAL A 78 21.16 14.83 -37.86
CA VAL A 78 21.99 14.62 -39.06
C VAL A 78 23.13 15.63 -39.19
N THR A 79 23.04 16.78 -38.51
CA THR A 79 24.11 17.79 -38.46
C THR A 79 25.03 17.69 -37.24
N ASN A 80 24.69 16.86 -36.24
CA ASN A 80 25.53 16.67 -35.06
C ASN A 80 26.70 15.70 -35.36
N PRO A 81 27.97 16.14 -35.32
CA PRO A 81 29.12 15.31 -35.69
C PRO A 81 29.42 14.17 -34.71
N ASN A 82 28.87 14.20 -33.49
CA ASN A 82 29.11 13.17 -32.48
C ASN A 82 28.22 11.94 -32.64
N ILE A 83 27.05 12.10 -33.29
CA ILE A 83 26.15 10.98 -33.56
C ILE A 83 26.70 10.20 -34.76
N GLY A 84 26.75 8.87 -34.70
CA GLY A 84 27.12 8.04 -35.84
C GLY A 84 28.61 8.11 -36.24
N LYS A 85 29.45 8.71 -35.38
CA LYS A 85 30.86 8.97 -35.69
C LYS A 85 31.65 7.67 -35.83
N ASP A 86 31.40 6.71 -34.95
CA ASP A 86 32.10 5.43 -34.91
C ASP A 86 31.71 4.53 -36.10
N GLU A 87 30.51 4.74 -36.65
CA GLU A 87 29.99 4.10 -37.86
C GLU A 87 30.46 4.79 -39.15
N GLY A 88 31.13 5.94 -39.05
CA GLY A 88 31.59 6.72 -40.19
C GLY A 88 30.47 7.42 -40.97
N TYR A 89 29.32 7.64 -40.33
CA TYR A 89 28.17 8.26 -40.98
C TYR A 89 28.41 9.73 -41.33
N ARG A 90 27.83 10.13 -42.47
CA ARG A 90 27.94 11.50 -42.98
C ARG A 90 27.31 12.48 -42.00
N THR A 91 27.96 13.62 -41.81
CA THR A 91 27.40 14.76 -41.06
C THR A 91 27.11 15.90 -42.03
N TYR A 92 25.86 16.34 -42.07
CA TYR A 92 25.46 17.47 -42.89
C TYR A 92 25.86 18.78 -42.21
N ASN A 93 26.18 19.79 -43.02
CA ASN A 93 26.04 21.17 -42.55
C ASN A 93 24.65 21.72 -42.92
N ASP A 94 24.31 22.89 -42.38
CA ASP A 94 23.00 23.53 -42.56
C ASP A 94 22.65 23.78 -44.04
N LEU A 95 23.63 24.14 -44.88
CA LEU A 95 23.42 24.36 -46.30
C LEU A 95 23.18 23.05 -47.06
N GLU A 96 23.92 21.98 -46.73
CA GLU A 96 23.74 20.67 -47.34
C GLU A 96 22.38 20.07 -46.97
N PHE A 97 21.94 20.22 -45.72
CA PHE A 97 20.62 19.78 -45.29
C PHE A 97 19.51 20.57 -45.98
N TYR A 98 19.63 21.90 -46.08
CA TYR A 98 18.69 22.73 -46.85
C TYR A 98 18.59 22.27 -48.31
N ASN A 99 19.72 22.03 -48.96
CA ASN A 99 19.75 21.56 -50.35
C ASN A 99 19.11 20.17 -50.49
N LEU A 100 19.34 19.27 -49.54
CA LEU A 100 18.68 17.96 -49.50
C LEU A 100 17.15 18.10 -49.48
N LEU A 101 16.61 18.91 -48.56
CA LEU A 101 15.16 19.14 -48.48
C LEU A 101 14.60 19.75 -49.77
N LYS A 102 15.32 20.72 -50.35
CA LYS A 102 14.95 21.34 -51.62
C LYS A 102 14.91 20.34 -52.78
N THR A 103 15.89 19.44 -52.86
CA THR A 103 15.92 18.38 -53.88
C THR A 103 14.83 17.34 -53.68
N LEU A 104 14.49 17.01 -52.43
CA LEU A 104 13.40 16.08 -52.12
C LEU A 104 12.03 16.67 -52.49
N GLY A 105 11.83 17.97 -52.26
CA GLY A 105 10.56 18.65 -52.44
C GLY A 105 9.51 18.30 -51.38
N SER A 106 8.45 19.11 -51.30
CA SER A 106 7.42 19.04 -50.25
C SER A 106 6.87 17.62 -50.04
N PHE A 107 6.40 16.97 -51.12
CA PHE A 107 5.77 15.64 -51.03
C PHE A 107 6.66 14.60 -50.36
N ARG A 108 7.94 14.54 -50.73
CA ARG A 108 8.87 13.54 -50.18
C ARG A 108 9.30 13.89 -48.76
N VAL A 109 9.46 15.17 -48.45
CA VAL A 109 9.76 15.62 -47.08
C VAL A 109 8.61 15.26 -46.14
N LYS A 110 7.35 15.53 -46.51
CA LYS A 110 6.17 15.14 -45.72
C LYS A 110 6.12 13.63 -45.47
N LYS A 111 6.44 12.81 -46.48
CA LYS A 111 6.48 11.34 -46.30
C LYS A 111 7.63 10.86 -45.39
N ILE A 112 8.77 11.55 -45.39
CA ILE A 112 9.86 11.29 -44.43
C ILE A 112 9.39 11.63 -43.01
N VAL A 113 8.74 12.79 -42.83
CA VAL A 113 8.19 13.22 -41.55
C VAL A 113 7.15 12.21 -41.02
N GLU A 114 6.23 11.74 -41.86
CA GLU A 114 5.24 10.72 -41.48
C GLU A 114 5.89 9.43 -40.96
N ASN A 115 6.92 8.91 -41.66
CA ASN A 115 7.61 7.70 -41.23
C ASN A 115 8.47 7.94 -39.98
N TYR A 116 9.04 9.13 -39.81
CA TYR A 116 9.72 9.51 -38.57
C TYR A 116 8.73 9.47 -37.40
N LEU A 117 7.56 10.12 -37.52
CA LEU A 117 6.55 10.19 -36.47
C LEU A 117 6.09 8.81 -36.02
N ARG A 118 5.84 7.88 -36.96
CA ARG A 118 5.51 6.49 -36.64
C ARG A 118 6.55 5.81 -35.75
N VAL A 119 7.83 6.14 -35.92
CA VAL A 119 8.89 5.58 -35.08
C VAL A 119 9.08 6.37 -33.78
N ASP A 120 8.86 7.68 -33.78
CA ASP A 120 8.85 8.53 -32.57
C ASP A 120 7.74 8.06 -31.61
N ASP A 121 6.54 7.78 -32.12
CA ASP A 121 5.40 7.24 -31.32
C ASP A 121 5.74 5.88 -30.67
N LEU A 122 6.43 4.99 -31.41
CA LEU A 122 6.89 3.72 -30.87
C LEU A 122 7.94 3.92 -29.77
N LYS A 123 8.82 4.89 -29.95
CA LYS A 123 9.82 5.27 -28.96
C LYS A 123 9.17 5.82 -27.70
N ASP A 124 8.18 6.69 -27.83
CA ASP A 124 7.46 7.25 -26.68
C ASP A 124 6.79 6.14 -25.85
N ASN A 125 6.15 5.16 -26.51
CA ASN A 125 5.60 3.98 -25.84
C ASN A 125 6.67 3.19 -25.06
N VAL A 126 7.86 3.00 -25.64
CA VAL A 126 8.98 2.34 -24.96
C VAL A 126 9.42 3.17 -23.75
N GLN A 127 9.58 4.47 -23.91
CA GLN A 127 9.99 5.34 -22.82
C GLN A 127 9.01 5.26 -21.65
N GLU A 128 7.71 5.19 -21.91
CA GLU A 128 6.70 5.01 -20.86
C GLU A 128 6.83 3.65 -20.14
N VAL A 129 7.04 2.53 -20.86
CA VAL A 129 7.28 1.23 -20.20
C VAL A 129 8.55 1.27 -19.36
N PHE A 130 9.63 1.90 -19.86
CA PHE A 130 10.86 2.06 -19.09
C PHE A 130 10.65 2.91 -17.84
N LYS A 131 9.89 4.01 -17.94
CA LYS A 131 9.51 4.83 -16.76
C LYS A 131 8.70 4.02 -15.76
N GLN A 132 7.75 3.21 -16.22
CA GLN A 132 6.98 2.30 -15.36
C GLN A 132 7.88 1.29 -14.65
N ALA A 133 8.89 0.74 -15.34
CA ALA A 133 9.89 -0.14 -14.74
C ALA A 133 10.70 0.56 -13.64
N LEU A 134 11.01 1.85 -13.83
CA LEU A 134 11.75 2.67 -12.85
C LEU A 134 10.89 3.01 -11.62
N THR A 135 9.59 3.28 -11.82
CA THR A 135 8.66 3.66 -10.75
C THR A 135 8.13 2.45 -9.96
N SER A 136 8.05 1.27 -10.58
CA SER A 136 7.73 -0.02 -9.94
C SER A 136 8.86 -0.55 -9.04
N GLY A 137 9.57 0.35 -8.34
CA GLY A 137 10.37 -0.07 -7.21
C GLY A 137 11.69 -0.76 -7.52
N SER A 138 12.20 -0.60 -8.73
CA SER A 138 13.48 -1.15 -9.15
C SER A 138 14.61 -0.80 -8.16
N SER A 139 15.45 -1.78 -7.82
CA SER A 139 16.69 -1.56 -7.08
C SER A 139 17.55 -0.48 -7.74
N VAL A 140 18.47 0.16 -7.00
CA VAL A 140 19.43 1.12 -7.61
C VAL A 140 20.12 0.49 -8.83
N ALA A 141 20.54 -0.77 -8.72
CA ALA A 141 21.16 -1.51 -9.83
C ALA A 141 20.21 -1.79 -11.01
N LEU A 142 18.92 -2.07 -10.76
CA LEU A 142 17.92 -2.20 -11.82
C LEU A 142 17.61 -0.85 -12.45
N LYS A 143 17.55 0.24 -11.67
CA LYS A 143 17.37 1.60 -12.18
C LYS A 143 18.52 2.01 -13.07
N GLU A 144 19.77 1.84 -12.61
CA GLU A 144 20.96 2.06 -13.44
C GLU A 144 20.92 1.21 -14.72
N ARG A 145 20.59 -0.08 -14.62
CA ARG A 145 20.49 -0.96 -15.80
C ARG A 145 19.36 -0.56 -16.75
N VAL A 146 18.22 -0.09 -16.24
CA VAL A 146 17.06 0.36 -17.03
C VAL A 146 17.37 1.71 -17.67
N ASP A 147 18.00 2.64 -16.94
CA ASP A 147 18.48 3.93 -17.44
C ASP A 147 19.55 3.74 -18.52
N ASP A 148 20.54 2.88 -18.30
CA ASP A 148 21.57 2.54 -19.29
C ASP A 148 20.95 1.97 -20.56
N LYS A 149 19.97 1.07 -20.42
CA LYS A 149 19.24 0.50 -21.56
C LYS A 149 18.38 1.55 -22.27
N LEU A 150 17.76 2.47 -21.55
CA LEU A 150 16.96 3.57 -22.10
C LEU A 150 17.85 4.57 -22.86
N ASN A 151 18.99 4.92 -22.28
CA ASN A 151 19.99 5.78 -22.89
C ASN A 151 20.58 5.12 -24.15
N ALA A 152 20.98 3.85 -24.06
CA ALA A 152 21.43 3.08 -25.22
C ALA A 152 20.34 2.97 -26.28
N TYR A 153 19.07 2.85 -25.89
CA TYR A 153 17.93 2.86 -26.81
C TYR A 153 17.84 4.18 -27.58
N ASN A 154 17.84 5.29 -26.85
CA ASN A 154 17.76 6.65 -27.41
C ASN A 154 18.94 6.93 -28.36
N SER A 155 20.18 6.67 -27.94
CA SER A 155 21.37 6.87 -28.77
C SER A 155 21.37 5.98 -30.01
N SER A 156 20.98 4.71 -29.87
CA SER A 156 20.90 3.79 -31.01
C SER A 156 19.88 4.23 -32.06
N HIS A 157 18.79 4.87 -31.64
CA HIS A 157 17.78 5.39 -32.57
C HIS A 157 18.31 6.58 -33.37
N GLU A 158 18.98 7.54 -32.72
CA GLU A 158 19.60 8.68 -33.38
C GLU A 158 20.68 8.25 -34.39
N VAL A 159 21.51 7.28 -34.00
CA VAL A 159 22.52 6.68 -34.89
C VAL A 159 21.85 6.02 -36.10
N GLN A 160 20.78 5.25 -35.89
CA GLN A 160 20.05 4.59 -36.99
C GLN A 160 19.46 5.62 -37.96
N LEU A 161 18.80 6.67 -37.45
CA LEU A 161 18.26 7.73 -38.29
C LEU A 161 19.38 8.39 -39.10
N LYS A 162 20.51 8.73 -38.48
CA LYS A 162 21.65 9.33 -39.17
C LYS A 162 22.23 8.42 -40.27
N GLY A 163 22.24 7.10 -40.05
CA GLY A 163 22.61 6.12 -41.08
C GLY A 163 21.74 6.23 -42.34
N LEU A 164 20.43 6.44 -42.21
CA LEU A 164 19.51 6.59 -43.35
C LEU A 164 19.78 7.85 -44.16
N PHE A 165 20.31 8.89 -43.51
CA PHE A 165 20.74 10.13 -44.16
C PHE A 165 22.19 10.08 -44.65
N SER A 166 22.92 8.97 -44.51
CA SER A 166 24.35 8.97 -44.87
C SER A 166 24.64 9.07 -46.38
N TYR A 167 23.62 9.03 -47.22
CA TYR A 167 23.74 9.13 -48.68
C TYR A 167 23.74 10.58 -49.17
N SER A 168 24.63 10.90 -50.12
CA SER A 168 24.64 12.22 -50.76
C SER A 168 23.49 12.44 -51.75
N ASP A 169 22.86 11.37 -52.25
CA ASP A 169 21.73 11.44 -53.18
C ASP A 169 20.39 11.45 -52.42
N ALA A 170 19.57 12.46 -52.69
CA ALA A 170 18.24 12.61 -52.10
C ALA A 170 17.31 11.41 -52.37
N ASN A 171 17.41 10.76 -53.54
CA ASN A 171 16.60 9.58 -53.85
C ASN A 171 16.98 8.38 -52.99
N PHE A 172 18.26 8.20 -52.67
CA PHE A 172 18.70 7.14 -51.77
C PHE A 172 18.24 7.39 -50.34
N VAL A 173 18.32 8.63 -49.84
CA VAL A 173 17.78 9.00 -48.52
C VAL A 173 16.27 8.75 -48.46
N TYR A 174 15.53 9.24 -49.46
CA TYR A 174 14.09 9.02 -49.55
C TYR A 174 13.74 7.53 -49.59
N GLY A 175 14.43 6.78 -50.45
CA GLY A 175 14.27 5.33 -50.59
C GLY A 175 14.56 4.59 -49.28
N ALA A 176 15.64 4.92 -48.57
CA ALA A 176 16.02 4.27 -47.32
C ALA A 176 14.96 4.46 -46.20
N ILE A 177 14.28 5.61 -46.17
CA ILE A 177 13.28 5.92 -45.13
C ILE A 177 11.89 5.39 -45.50
N THR A 178 11.52 5.43 -46.78
CA THR A 178 10.14 5.14 -47.23
C THR A 178 9.95 3.76 -47.84
N ASN A 179 10.97 3.23 -48.53
CA ASN A 179 10.96 1.92 -49.18
C ASN A 179 11.90 0.93 -48.47
N GLY A 180 12.89 1.45 -47.77
CA GLY A 180 13.61 0.72 -46.75
C GLY A 180 12.62 0.35 -45.66
N ASN A 181 12.75 -0.86 -45.15
CA ASN A 181 11.99 -1.38 -44.02
C ASN A 181 12.34 -0.63 -42.71
N TYR A 182 12.54 0.69 -42.74
CA TYR A 182 12.92 1.52 -41.59
C TYR A 182 11.92 1.39 -40.45
N VAL A 183 10.63 1.59 -40.74
CA VAL A 183 9.55 1.47 -39.75
C VAL A 183 9.49 0.03 -39.23
N ASP A 184 9.48 -0.97 -40.12
CA ASP A 184 9.40 -2.39 -39.72
C ASP A 184 10.60 -2.81 -38.89
N GLN A 185 11.82 -2.41 -39.26
CA GLN A 185 13.03 -2.67 -38.49
C GLN A 185 12.99 -1.97 -37.14
N ALA A 186 12.48 -0.73 -37.08
CA ALA A 186 12.33 -0.01 -35.83
C ALA A 186 11.32 -0.70 -34.91
N VAL A 187 10.20 -1.19 -35.44
CA VAL A 187 9.21 -2.02 -34.72
C VAL A 187 9.86 -3.29 -34.19
N ILE A 188 10.52 -4.07 -35.04
CA ILE A 188 11.14 -5.34 -34.66
C ILE A 188 12.19 -5.14 -33.55
N LYS A 189 13.09 -4.16 -33.72
CA LYS A 189 14.14 -3.86 -32.73
C LYS A 189 13.53 -3.37 -31.42
N THR A 190 12.47 -2.57 -31.49
CA THR A 190 11.77 -2.04 -30.33
C THR A 190 11.08 -3.16 -29.54
N ASN A 191 10.29 -3.99 -30.20
CA ASN A 191 9.62 -5.13 -29.57
C ASN A 191 10.63 -6.10 -28.96
N ALA A 192 11.71 -6.44 -29.68
CA ALA A 192 12.75 -7.32 -29.13
C ALA A 192 13.44 -6.74 -27.87
N ARG A 193 13.55 -5.41 -27.74
CA ARG A 193 14.08 -4.77 -26.53
C ARG A 193 13.05 -4.75 -25.41
N LEU A 194 11.79 -4.51 -25.74
CA LEU A 194 10.67 -4.57 -24.80
C LEU A 194 10.52 -5.98 -24.21
N ASP A 195 10.58 -7.01 -25.04
CA ASP A 195 10.51 -8.41 -24.62
C ASP A 195 11.65 -8.76 -23.66
N LYS A 196 12.88 -8.28 -23.95
CA LYS A 196 14.03 -8.43 -23.04
C LYS A 196 13.87 -7.69 -21.71
N LEU A 197 13.14 -6.57 -21.69
CA LEU A 197 12.86 -5.84 -20.47
C LEU A 197 11.81 -6.59 -19.63
N LYS A 198 10.73 -7.02 -20.28
CA LYS A 198 9.64 -7.81 -19.67
C LYS A 198 10.14 -9.14 -19.13
N ALA A 199 10.98 -9.86 -19.86
CA ALA A 199 11.52 -11.16 -19.45
C ALA A 199 12.28 -11.12 -18.12
N GLY A 200 12.77 -9.96 -17.69
CA GLY A 200 13.47 -9.79 -16.41
C GLY A 200 12.66 -9.07 -15.33
N ASN A 201 11.39 -8.76 -15.58
CA ASN A 201 10.54 -8.03 -14.64
C ASN A 201 9.10 -8.55 -14.75
N VAL A 202 8.67 -9.30 -13.74
CA VAL A 202 7.35 -9.94 -13.71
C VAL A 202 6.24 -8.90 -13.70
N TYR A 203 6.39 -7.78 -13.00
CA TYR A 203 5.39 -6.72 -12.94
C TYR A 203 5.07 -6.11 -14.31
N LEU A 204 6.05 -6.01 -15.22
CA LEU A 204 5.84 -5.52 -16.59
C LEU A 204 5.16 -6.54 -17.52
N GLN A 205 5.04 -7.79 -17.08
CA GLN A 205 4.30 -8.84 -17.79
C GLN A 205 2.82 -8.91 -17.35
N LEU A 206 2.46 -8.19 -16.29
CA LEU A 206 1.09 -8.08 -15.80
C LEU A 206 0.30 -7.04 -16.59
N ASP A 207 -1.01 -7.25 -16.70
CA ASP A 207 -1.93 -6.22 -17.19
C ASP A 207 -2.17 -5.11 -16.14
N SER A 208 -2.85 -4.03 -16.53
CA SER A 208 -3.05 -2.88 -15.64
C SER A 208 -3.91 -3.18 -14.41
N GLY A 209 -4.83 -4.15 -14.49
CA GLY A 209 -5.63 -4.59 -13.35
C GLY A 209 -4.80 -5.44 -12.39
N GLU A 210 -4.01 -6.36 -12.93
CA GLU A 210 -3.08 -7.19 -12.16
C GLU A 210 -2.01 -6.33 -11.45
N GLN A 211 -1.46 -5.31 -12.13
CA GLN A 211 -0.51 -4.36 -11.56
C GLN A 211 -1.09 -3.60 -10.36
N ARG A 212 -2.34 -3.13 -10.48
CA ARG A 212 -3.02 -2.42 -9.40
C ARG A 212 -3.15 -3.29 -8.14
N ILE A 213 -3.46 -4.56 -8.31
CA ILE A 213 -3.54 -5.52 -7.19
C ILE A 213 -2.18 -5.72 -6.54
N ILE A 214 -1.12 -5.90 -7.34
CA ILE A 214 0.24 -5.97 -6.81
C ILE A 214 0.64 -4.68 -6.04
N ASP A 215 0.23 -3.51 -6.51
CA ASP A 215 0.47 -2.25 -5.82
C ASP A 215 -0.30 -2.14 -4.48
N GLN A 216 -1.49 -2.74 -4.36
CA GLN A 216 -2.21 -2.87 -3.09
C GLN A 216 -1.44 -3.75 -2.12
N VAL A 217 -1.05 -4.97 -2.54
CA VAL A 217 -0.25 -5.90 -1.71
C VAL A 217 1.07 -5.26 -1.29
N ARG A 218 1.76 -4.58 -2.21
CA ARG A 218 2.98 -3.80 -1.91
C ARG A 218 2.71 -2.79 -0.78
N THR A 219 1.63 -2.03 -0.88
CA THR A 219 1.30 -0.99 0.11
C THR A 219 1.12 -1.60 1.50
N ILE A 220 0.45 -2.76 1.59
CA ILE A 220 0.28 -3.51 2.83
C ILE A 220 1.63 -3.90 3.42
N VAL A 221 2.55 -4.48 2.65
CA VAL A 221 3.82 -4.99 3.20
C VAL A 221 4.88 -3.92 3.47
N THR A 222 4.71 -2.72 2.90
CA THR A 222 5.70 -1.62 3.00
C THR A 222 5.28 -0.49 3.95
N THR A 223 4.01 -0.45 4.36
CA THR A 223 3.47 0.62 5.21
C THR A 223 3.27 0.12 6.65
N PRO A 224 3.74 0.83 7.70
CA PRO A 224 3.52 0.41 9.09
C PRO A 224 2.02 0.24 9.43
N SER A 225 1.70 -0.78 10.23
CA SER A 225 0.37 -0.90 10.83
C SER A 225 0.23 0.07 12.00
N LYS A 226 -0.97 0.62 12.18
CA LYS A 226 -1.29 1.45 13.35
C LYS A 226 -1.68 0.63 14.58
N PHE A 227 -2.07 -0.64 14.37
CA PHE A 227 -2.75 -1.45 15.38
C PHE A 227 -1.89 -2.62 15.86
N ILE A 228 -0.86 -2.98 15.11
CA ILE A 228 -0.03 -4.15 15.37
C ILE A 228 1.41 -3.71 15.51
N SER A 229 2.07 -4.23 16.53
CA SER A 229 3.47 -3.90 16.81
C SER A 229 4.39 -4.36 15.69
N ASP A 230 5.34 -3.51 15.30
CA ASP A 230 6.38 -3.83 14.31
C ASP A 230 7.30 -4.98 14.76
N SER A 231 7.21 -5.46 16.00
CA SER A 231 7.93 -6.66 16.47
C SER A 231 7.30 -7.98 16.02
N THR A 232 6.20 -7.95 15.26
CA THR A 232 5.45 -9.15 14.84
C THR A 232 5.54 -9.44 13.33
N TYR A 233 6.06 -8.50 12.54
CA TYR A 233 6.32 -8.65 11.12
C TYR A 233 7.49 -7.74 10.71
N LYS A 234 8.17 -8.06 9.60
CA LYS A 234 9.17 -7.18 9.01
C LYS A 234 8.54 -6.32 7.91
N LEU A 235 8.66 -4.99 8.02
CA LEU A 235 8.36 -4.10 6.91
C LEU A 235 9.35 -4.32 5.78
N ARG A 236 8.82 -4.49 4.57
CA ARG A 236 9.64 -4.60 3.37
C ARG A 236 9.82 -3.24 2.73
N THR A 237 11.00 -3.02 2.19
CA THR A 237 11.20 -1.97 1.21
C THR A 237 10.49 -2.35 -0.09
N VAL A 238 10.13 -1.33 -0.87
CA VAL A 238 9.58 -1.55 -2.21
C VAL A 238 10.53 -2.41 -3.07
N GLN A 239 11.84 -2.25 -2.91
CA GLN A 239 12.85 -3.04 -3.62
C GLN A 239 12.84 -4.51 -3.21
N GLU A 240 12.76 -4.81 -1.91
CA GLU A 240 12.67 -6.19 -1.42
C GLU A 240 11.42 -6.90 -1.94
N PHE A 241 10.28 -6.20 -1.93
CA PHE A 241 9.01 -6.74 -2.44
C PHE A 241 9.10 -7.14 -3.92
N TYR A 242 9.51 -6.21 -4.80
CA TYR A 242 9.62 -6.51 -6.22
C TYR A 242 10.78 -7.46 -6.54
N GLY A 243 11.85 -7.43 -5.74
CA GLY A 243 12.93 -8.41 -5.81
C GLY A 243 12.40 -9.82 -5.63
N LEU A 244 11.57 -10.03 -4.61
CA LEU A 244 10.93 -11.31 -4.34
C LEU A 244 9.95 -11.72 -5.46
N LEU A 245 9.10 -10.82 -5.93
CA LEU A 245 8.20 -11.13 -7.05
C LEU A 245 8.95 -11.54 -8.32
N ASN A 246 10.11 -10.94 -8.61
CA ASN A 246 10.92 -11.30 -9.77
C ASN A 246 11.64 -12.64 -9.64
N THR A 247 11.74 -13.20 -8.43
CA THR A 247 12.21 -14.59 -8.21
C THR A 247 11.11 -15.62 -8.43
N LEU A 248 9.85 -15.19 -8.41
CA LEU A 248 8.72 -15.98 -8.85
C LEU A 248 8.61 -15.88 -10.38
N ASP A 249 8.07 -16.93 -11.01
CA ASP A 249 7.64 -16.83 -12.40
C ASP A 249 6.33 -16.02 -12.51
N VAL A 250 6.02 -15.56 -13.72
CA VAL A 250 4.83 -14.74 -13.97
C VAL A 250 3.52 -15.47 -13.67
N ASP A 251 3.48 -16.80 -13.86
CA ASP A 251 2.27 -17.59 -13.65
C ASP A 251 1.92 -17.64 -12.15
N LYS A 252 2.92 -17.83 -11.27
CA LYS A 252 2.75 -17.75 -9.82
C LYS A 252 2.29 -16.37 -9.36
N VAL A 253 2.86 -15.29 -9.90
CA VAL A 253 2.44 -13.94 -9.52
C VAL A 253 1.00 -13.66 -9.96
N LYS A 254 0.58 -14.15 -11.13
CA LYS A 254 -0.82 -14.05 -11.56
C LYS A 254 -1.78 -14.84 -10.66
N GLU A 255 -1.34 -15.99 -10.17
CA GLU A 255 -2.13 -16.76 -9.21
C GLU A 255 -2.23 -16.07 -7.84
N ILE A 256 -1.16 -15.42 -7.37
CA ILE A 256 -1.21 -14.54 -6.18
C ILE A 256 -2.22 -13.42 -6.39
N VAL A 257 -2.19 -12.75 -7.56
CA VAL A 257 -3.13 -11.68 -7.91
C VAL A 257 -4.58 -12.18 -7.89
N LYS A 258 -4.83 -13.32 -8.54
CA LYS A 258 -6.15 -13.95 -8.57
C LYS A 258 -6.64 -14.27 -7.16
N SER A 259 -5.79 -14.93 -6.37
CA SER A 259 -6.13 -15.34 -5.00
C SER A 259 -6.42 -14.12 -4.13
N TYR A 260 -5.53 -13.13 -4.12
CA TYR A 260 -5.75 -11.87 -3.38
C TYR A 260 -7.07 -11.19 -3.76
N LYS A 261 -7.41 -11.15 -5.05
CA LYS A 261 -8.68 -10.56 -5.49
C LYS A 261 -9.89 -11.32 -4.97
N GLU A 262 -9.89 -12.65 -5.09
CA GLU A 262 -10.94 -13.50 -4.53
C GLU A 262 -11.06 -13.30 -3.02
N TYR A 263 -9.94 -13.07 -2.33
CA TYR A 263 -9.92 -12.74 -0.91
C TYR A 263 -10.47 -11.36 -0.58
N GLU A 264 -10.13 -10.30 -1.33
CA GLU A 264 -10.73 -8.97 -1.11
C GLU A 264 -12.25 -9.00 -1.31
N ASP A 265 -12.71 -9.62 -2.39
CA ASP A 265 -14.15 -9.74 -2.67
C ASP A 265 -14.88 -10.49 -1.55
N PHE A 266 -14.28 -11.56 -1.02
CA PHE A 266 -14.82 -12.32 0.11
C PHE A 266 -14.81 -11.52 1.42
N LYS A 267 -13.68 -10.90 1.74
CA LYS A 267 -13.47 -10.09 2.95
C LYS A 267 -14.48 -8.95 3.03
N ASP A 268 -14.68 -8.22 1.93
CA ASP A 268 -15.61 -7.09 1.88
C ASP A 268 -17.07 -7.57 2.01
N ALA A 269 -17.42 -8.70 1.37
CA ALA A 269 -18.75 -9.28 1.48
C ALA A 269 -19.08 -9.77 2.90
N GLU A 270 -18.16 -10.47 3.56
CA GLU A 270 -18.35 -10.93 4.94
C GLU A 270 -18.40 -9.77 5.93
N TYR A 271 -17.55 -8.76 5.75
CA TYR A 271 -17.57 -7.55 6.54
C TYR A 271 -18.95 -6.88 6.47
N GLU A 272 -19.52 -6.73 5.27
CA GLU A 272 -20.85 -6.14 5.09
C GLU A 272 -21.97 -7.00 5.72
N GLU A 273 -21.90 -8.33 5.60
CA GLU A 273 -22.86 -9.27 6.22
C GLU A 273 -22.85 -9.15 7.76
N ILE A 274 -21.67 -9.15 8.36
CA ILE A 274 -21.53 -9.07 9.81
C ILE A 274 -21.94 -7.69 10.30
N ASN A 275 -21.55 -6.63 9.60
CA ASN A 275 -21.98 -5.26 9.94
C ASN A 275 -23.51 -5.13 9.94
N LYS A 276 -24.20 -5.71 8.93
CA LYS A 276 -25.68 -5.79 8.92
C LYS A 276 -26.23 -6.58 10.12
N SER A 277 -25.53 -7.61 10.56
CA SER A 277 -25.93 -8.41 11.73
C SER A 277 -25.71 -7.66 13.05
N ILE A 278 -24.65 -6.85 13.15
CA ILE A 278 -24.41 -5.93 14.27
C ILE A 278 -25.55 -4.92 14.38
N GLU A 279 -26.07 -4.41 13.26
CA GLU A 279 -27.20 -3.47 13.28
C GLU A 279 -28.49 -4.03 13.90
N LEU A 280 -28.62 -5.36 13.97
CA LEU A 280 -29.75 -6.04 14.61
C LEU A 280 -29.61 -6.19 16.12
N VAL A 281 -28.43 -5.94 16.69
CA VAL A 281 -28.24 -5.84 18.15
C VAL A 281 -29.02 -4.62 18.63
N THR A 282 -29.69 -4.69 19.77
CA THR A 282 -30.51 -3.58 20.27
C THR A 282 -29.71 -2.58 21.08
N GLU A 283 -28.72 -3.04 21.83
CA GLU A 283 -27.92 -2.21 22.72
C GLU A 283 -26.80 -1.45 21.97
N VAL A 284 -26.73 -0.14 22.16
CA VAL A 284 -25.75 0.74 21.50
C VAL A 284 -24.30 0.43 21.90
N GLU A 285 -24.02 0.23 23.19
CA GLU A 285 -22.65 -0.03 23.66
C GLU A 285 -22.12 -1.37 23.12
N SER A 286 -22.96 -2.40 23.10
CA SER A 286 -22.61 -3.70 22.49
C SER A 286 -22.40 -3.59 20.97
N LYS A 287 -23.19 -2.77 20.26
CA LYS A 287 -22.93 -2.48 18.83
C LYS A 287 -21.57 -1.84 18.61
N GLU A 288 -21.24 -0.82 19.41
CA GLU A 288 -19.96 -0.10 19.28
C GLU A 288 -18.77 -1.04 19.51
N GLU A 289 -18.85 -1.93 20.51
CA GLU A 289 -17.78 -2.88 20.79
C GLU A 289 -17.65 -3.95 19.70
N LEU A 290 -18.78 -4.52 19.22
CA LEU A 290 -18.76 -5.44 18.08
C LEU A 290 -18.23 -4.78 16.80
N GLY A 291 -18.51 -3.49 16.59
CA GLY A 291 -17.96 -2.71 15.49
C GLY A 291 -16.44 -2.60 15.55
N LYS A 292 -15.88 -2.33 16.75
CA LYS A 292 -14.42 -2.32 16.95
C LYS A 292 -13.81 -3.70 16.71
N GLU A 293 -14.44 -4.77 17.19
CA GLU A 293 -13.97 -6.15 16.95
C GLU A 293 -14.01 -6.50 15.46
N LEU A 294 -15.05 -6.05 14.72
CA LEU A 294 -15.15 -6.23 13.28
C LEU A 294 -14.05 -5.45 12.53
N ASP A 295 -13.81 -4.20 12.90
CA ASP A 295 -12.71 -3.38 12.35
C ASP A 295 -11.35 -4.04 12.60
N ASN A 296 -11.12 -4.54 13.82
CA ASN A 296 -9.89 -5.24 14.20
C ASN A 296 -9.70 -6.52 13.38
N ALA A 297 -10.77 -7.32 13.20
CA ALA A 297 -10.75 -8.52 12.37
C ALA A 297 -10.40 -8.18 10.91
N HIS A 298 -10.98 -7.11 10.36
CA HIS A 298 -10.66 -6.64 9.01
C HIS A 298 -9.18 -6.26 8.87
N LEU A 299 -8.59 -5.60 9.87
CA LEU A 299 -7.18 -5.22 9.88
C LEU A 299 -6.22 -6.41 10.06
N PHE A 300 -6.70 -7.53 10.61
CA PHE A 300 -5.90 -8.75 10.80
C PHE A 300 -5.53 -9.43 9.47
N TYR A 301 -6.25 -9.11 8.38
CA TYR A 301 -5.89 -9.57 7.03
C TYR A 301 -4.56 -8.98 6.55
N ASP A 302 -4.41 -7.66 6.66
CA ASP A 302 -3.19 -6.96 6.28
C ASP A 302 -1.99 -7.49 7.08
N PHE A 303 -2.23 -7.86 8.33
CA PHE A 303 -1.23 -8.52 9.18
C PHE A 303 -0.81 -9.89 8.65
N HIS A 304 -1.77 -10.72 8.25
CA HIS A 304 -1.44 -12.03 7.69
C HIS A 304 -0.57 -11.89 6.44
N ILE A 305 -0.93 -10.97 5.53
CA ILE A 305 -0.13 -10.68 4.33
C ILE A 305 1.27 -10.20 4.73
N LYS A 306 1.42 -9.29 5.70
CA LYS A 306 2.74 -8.87 6.21
C LYS A 306 3.56 -10.04 6.74
N ARG A 307 2.93 -10.99 7.45
CA ARG A 307 3.60 -12.19 7.96
C ARG A 307 4.07 -13.11 6.83
N VAL A 308 3.29 -13.29 5.77
CA VAL A 308 3.69 -14.09 4.61
C VAL A 308 4.98 -13.53 3.98
N PHE A 309 5.16 -12.20 3.97
CA PHE A 309 6.40 -11.56 3.50
C PHE A 309 7.50 -11.43 4.57
N THR A 310 7.32 -12.02 5.75
CA THR A 310 8.29 -12.00 6.85
C THR A 310 8.98 -13.37 6.96
N LYS A 311 10.30 -13.37 7.09
CA LYS A 311 11.06 -14.61 7.37
C LYS A 311 11.11 -14.82 8.88
N PHE A 312 10.86 -16.04 9.32
CA PHE A 312 10.96 -16.45 10.71
C PHE A 312 12.00 -17.56 10.87
N ASP A 313 12.60 -17.66 12.06
CA ASP A 313 13.35 -18.85 12.46
C ASP A 313 12.43 -19.92 13.07
N ASP A 314 13.00 -21.06 13.48
CA ASP A 314 12.26 -22.18 14.09
C ASP A 314 11.59 -21.83 15.43
N GLU A 315 12.04 -20.75 16.07
CA GLU A 315 11.48 -20.22 17.32
C GLU A 315 10.48 -19.06 17.06
N ASN A 316 10.14 -18.81 15.79
CA ASN A 316 9.25 -17.75 15.34
C ASN A 316 9.76 -16.33 15.64
N ASN A 317 11.08 -16.15 15.76
CA ASN A 317 11.73 -14.84 15.78
C ASN A 317 11.85 -14.29 14.35
N ILE A 318 11.70 -12.97 14.21
CA ILE A 318 11.80 -12.29 12.92
C ILE A 318 13.26 -12.24 12.46
N LEU A 319 13.50 -12.66 11.22
CA LEU A 319 14.80 -12.55 10.56
C LEU A 319 14.82 -11.40 9.56
N ASP A 320 16.00 -10.80 9.39
CA ASP A 320 16.18 -9.70 8.45
C ASP A 320 16.20 -10.16 6.98
N ASP A 321 16.42 -11.44 6.71
CA ASP A 321 16.48 -11.97 5.36
C ASP A 321 15.12 -11.90 4.63
N LEU A 322 15.16 -12.06 3.31
CA LEU A 322 13.97 -12.32 2.51
C LEU A 322 13.42 -13.72 2.82
N PRO A 323 12.09 -13.90 2.88
CA PRO A 323 11.51 -15.23 2.98
C PRO A 323 11.77 -16.00 1.69
N GLU A 324 11.65 -17.32 1.75
CA GLU A 324 11.77 -18.14 0.55
C GLU A 324 10.61 -17.81 -0.42
N PRO A 325 10.87 -17.61 -1.72
CA PRO A 325 9.83 -17.16 -2.65
C PRO A 325 8.62 -18.11 -2.72
N ASN A 326 8.85 -19.42 -2.66
CA ASN A 326 7.77 -20.40 -2.70
C ASN A 326 6.90 -20.34 -1.44
N ASP A 327 7.47 -20.04 -0.26
CA ASP A 327 6.69 -19.86 0.97
C ASP A 327 5.76 -18.64 0.86
N VAL A 328 6.22 -17.57 0.20
CA VAL A 328 5.37 -16.41 -0.10
C VAL A 328 4.24 -16.78 -1.05
N TYR A 329 4.55 -17.51 -2.12
CA TYR A 329 3.53 -17.99 -3.06
C TYR A 329 2.49 -18.87 -2.37
N GLU A 330 2.92 -19.85 -1.58
CA GLU A 330 2.01 -20.71 -0.83
C GLU A 330 1.19 -19.90 0.17
N GLY A 331 1.81 -19.05 1.00
CA GLY A 331 1.10 -18.23 1.97
C GLY A 331 0.09 -17.27 1.35
N MET A 332 0.37 -16.71 0.18
CA MET A 332 -0.54 -15.83 -0.53
C MET A 332 -1.67 -16.56 -1.26
N THR A 333 -1.51 -17.85 -1.55
CA THR A 333 -2.50 -18.66 -2.29
C THR A 333 -3.29 -19.60 -1.38
N GLN A 334 -2.86 -19.83 -0.15
CA GLN A 334 -3.59 -20.68 0.79
C GLN A 334 -4.92 -20.06 1.25
N PRO A 335 -5.98 -20.87 1.41
CA PRO A 335 -7.32 -20.42 1.80
C PRO A 335 -7.45 -20.15 3.31
N VAL A 336 -6.48 -19.47 3.93
CA VAL A 336 -6.38 -19.26 5.39
C VAL A 336 -7.46 -18.33 5.95
N TYR A 337 -8.24 -17.68 5.10
CA TYR A 337 -8.95 -16.47 5.50
C TYR A 337 -10.37 -16.65 6.05
N ARG A 338 -10.96 -17.86 5.95
CA ARG A 338 -12.33 -18.09 6.44
C ARG A 338 -12.50 -17.97 7.95
N SER A 339 -11.41 -18.01 8.73
CA SER A 339 -11.50 -18.06 10.20
C SER A 339 -11.47 -16.71 10.92
N ILE A 340 -11.09 -15.62 10.25
CA ILE A 340 -10.81 -14.34 10.93
C ILE A 340 -12.10 -13.68 11.40
N PHE A 341 -13.14 -13.68 10.58
CA PHE A 341 -14.43 -13.07 10.91
C PHE A 341 -15.38 -13.98 11.72
N ASP A 342 -15.14 -15.30 11.73
CA ASP A 342 -15.97 -16.27 12.45
C ASP A 342 -16.12 -15.91 13.93
N PHE A 343 -15.05 -15.45 14.56
CA PHE A 343 -15.08 -15.04 15.97
C PHE A 343 -16.08 -13.90 16.21
N VAL A 344 -16.01 -12.83 15.40
CA VAL A 344 -16.92 -11.69 15.50
C VAL A 344 -18.35 -12.13 15.17
N LYS A 345 -18.52 -12.98 14.15
CA LYS A 345 -19.84 -13.55 13.79
C LYS A 345 -20.47 -14.30 14.96
N TYR A 346 -19.69 -15.10 15.69
CA TYR A 346 -20.17 -15.78 16.90
C TYR A 346 -20.47 -14.81 18.03
N GLN A 347 -19.64 -13.78 18.25
CA GLN A 347 -19.91 -12.76 19.26
C GLN A 347 -21.24 -12.04 18.99
N VAL A 348 -21.53 -11.64 17.74
CA VAL A 348 -22.82 -11.03 17.36
C VAL A 348 -23.98 -11.97 17.72
N GLN A 349 -23.87 -13.25 17.37
CA GLN A 349 -24.91 -14.24 17.68
C GLN A 349 -25.10 -14.44 19.18
N ASP A 350 -24.01 -14.53 19.93
CA ASP A 350 -24.02 -14.75 21.37
C ASP A 350 -24.59 -13.52 22.10
N ILE A 351 -24.25 -12.29 21.69
CA ILE A 351 -24.87 -11.06 22.23
C ILE A 351 -26.38 -11.02 21.96
N ARG A 352 -26.83 -11.40 20.76
CA ARG A 352 -28.28 -11.47 20.48
C ARG A 352 -29.00 -12.50 21.34
N LYS A 353 -28.39 -13.66 21.59
CA LYS A 353 -28.93 -14.65 22.55
C LYS A 353 -28.98 -14.08 23.96
N TYR A 354 -28.00 -13.29 24.36
CA TYR A 354 -28.02 -12.59 25.64
C TYR A 354 -29.22 -11.64 25.75
N GLU A 355 -29.52 -10.83 24.73
CA GLU A 355 -30.68 -9.92 24.74
C GLU A 355 -32.00 -10.69 24.93
N GLU A 356 -32.12 -11.88 24.33
CA GLU A 356 -33.26 -12.78 24.55
C GLU A 356 -33.30 -13.30 26.00
N ILE A 357 -32.16 -13.66 26.58
CA ILE A 357 -32.05 -14.10 27.98
C ILE A 357 -32.47 -12.97 28.91
N GLU A 358 -31.91 -11.77 28.71
CA GLU A 358 -32.16 -10.57 29.51
C GLU A 358 -33.63 -10.19 29.55
N GLY A 359 -34.31 -10.20 28.38
CA GLY A 359 -35.75 -9.94 28.28
C GLY A 359 -36.64 -10.93 29.05
N ASN A 360 -36.09 -12.07 29.48
CA ASN A 360 -36.79 -13.11 30.24
C ASN A 360 -36.35 -13.19 31.72
N LEU A 361 -35.46 -12.31 32.18
CA LEU A 361 -34.98 -12.32 33.57
C LEU A 361 -36.03 -11.77 34.54
N SER A 362 -36.05 -12.34 35.75
CA SER A 362 -36.82 -11.77 36.86
C SER A 362 -36.11 -10.55 37.45
N ILE A 363 -36.84 -9.70 38.18
CA ILE A 363 -36.26 -8.53 38.87
C ILE A 363 -35.07 -8.93 39.76
N SER A 364 -35.16 -10.05 40.49
CA SER A 364 -34.05 -10.51 41.31
C SER A 364 -32.84 -10.94 40.50
N GLN A 365 -33.05 -11.56 39.33
CA GLN A 365 -31.96 -11.94 38.43
C GLN A 365 -31.31 -10.73 37.77
N MET A 366 -32.08 -9.70 37.41
CA MET A 366 -31.53 -8.42 36.93
C MET A 366 -30.67 -7.73 38.00
N VAL A 367 -31.09 -7.77 39.27
CA VAL A 367 -30.26 -7.26 40.39
C VAL A 367 -28.97 -8.07 40.54
N ALA A 368 -29.05 -9.40 40.38
CA ALA A 368 -27.87 -10.25 40.42
C ALA A 368 -26.89 -9.97 39.27
N LEU A 369 -27.41 -9.76 38.07
CA LEU A 369 -26.64 -9.37 36.90
C LEU A 369 -25.92 -8.02 37.10
N ALA A 370 -26.64 -7.00 37.59
CA ALA A 370 -26.06 -5.69 37.89
C ALA A 370 -24.93 -5.82 38.95
N TYR A 371 -25.19 -6.57 40.01
CA TYR A 371 -24.17 -6.85 41.03
C TYR A 371 -22.93 -7.53 40.42
N MET A 372 -23.11 -8.48 39.50
CA MET A 372 -21.97 -9.14 38.86
C MET A 372 -21.18 -8.15 38.01
N SER A 373 -21.85 -7.34 37.19
CA SER A 373 -21.22 -6.32 36.35
C SER A 373 -20.35 -5.40 37.20
N ASP A 374 -20.93 -4.83 38.26
CA ASP A 374 -20.26 -3.87 39.15
C ASP A 374 -19.02 -4.42 39.88
N ASN A 375 -19.02 -5.73 40.19
CA ASN A 375 -17.99 -6.34 41.06
C ASN A 375 -17.00 -7.22 40.31
N SER A 376 -17.28 -7.56 39.05
CA SER A 376 -16.44 -8.43 38.21
C SER A 376 -15.12 -7.80 37.79
N GLY A 377 -15.02 -6.47 37.74
CA GLY A 377 -13.83 -5.79 37.23
C GLY A 377 -13.55 -6.04 35.73
N HIS A 378 -14.51 -6.63 35.00
CA HIS A 378 -14.45 -6.87 33.56
C HIS A 378 -15.45 -5.99 32.82
N SER A 379 -15.32 -5.87 31.50
CA SER A 379 -16.30 -5.13 30.70
C SER A 379 -17.66 -5.81 30.76
N GLU A 380 -18.72 -5.01 30.82
CA GLU A 380 -20.10 -5.51 30.77
C GLU A 380 -20.34 -6.32 29.48
N PHE A 381 -19.75 -5.88 28.38
CA PHE A 381 -19.74 -6.59 27.10
C PHE A 381 -19.26 -8.05 27.23
N ASN A 382 -18.15 -8.32 27.94
CA ASN A 382 -17.62 -9.67 28.11
C ASN A 382 -18.60 -10.55 28.89
N LEU A 383 -19.21 -10.03 29.96
CA LEU A 383 -20.20 -10.76 30.73
C LEU A 383 -21.42 -11.12 29.88
N LYS A 384 -21.93 -10.16 29.10
CA LYS A 384 -23.06 -10.37 28.16
C LYS A 384 -22.75 -11.46 27.15
N TRP A 385 -21.59 -11.37 26.50
CA TRP A 385 -21.13 -12.35 25.53
C TRP A 385 -21.03 -13.76 26.15
N MET A 386 -20.46 -13.89 27.34
CA MET A 386 -20.32 -15.19 28.02
C MET A 386 -21.67 -15.82 28.37
N LEU A 387 -22.59 -15.03 28.93
CA LEU A 387 -23.94 -15.49 29.27
C LEU A 387 -24.73 -15.90 28.02
N GLY A 388 -24.62 -15.12 26.95
CA GLY A 388 -25.21 -15.43 25.65
C GLY A 388 -24.69 -16.73 25.06
N ARG A 389 -23.37 -16.94 25.12
CA ARG A 389 -22.71 -18.16 24.62
C ARG A 389 -23.06 -19.41 25.43
N LEU A 390 -23.19 -19.29 26.74
CA LEU A 390 -23.66 -20.34 27.64
C LEU A 390 -25.13 -20.74 27.39
N GLY A 391 -25.91 -19.82 26.85
CA GLY A 391 -27.33 -20.00 26.56
C GLY A 391 -28.21 -19.96 27.81
N PHE A 392 -29.52 -19.94 27.57
CA PHE A 392 -30.53 -19.62 28.58
C PHE A 392 -30.45 -20.47 29.86
N SER A 393 -30.27 -21.79 29.75
CA SER A 393 -30.27 -22.69 30.91
C SER A 393 -29.12 -22.39 31.86
N LYS A 394 -27.88 -22.37 31.35
CA LYS A 394 -26.68 -22.15 32.17
C LYS A 394 -26.60 -20.70 32.67
N ALA A 395 -26.95 -19.71 31.84
CA ALA A 395 -27.02 -18.32 32.26
C ALA A 395 -28.00 -18.10 33.42
N ARG A 396 -29.18 -18.72 33.34
CA ARG A 396 -30.17 -18.65 34.42
C ARG A 396 -29.67 -19.29 35.71
N GLU A 397 -29.00 -20.43 35.62
CA GLU A 397 -28.45 -21.13 36.79
C GLU A 397 -27.40 -20.27 37.52
N ILE A 398 -26.51 -19.61 36.77
CA ILE A 398 -25.55 -18.63 37.28
C ILE A 398 -26.27 -17.49 38.01
N LEU A 399 -27.28 -16.89 37.38
CA LEU A 399 -28.03 -15.78 37.97
C LEU A 399 -28.81 -16.21 39.22
N ASP A 400 -29.43 -17.39 39.21
CA ASP A 400 -30.14 -17.95 40.36
C ASP A 400 -29.19 -18.27 41.52
N PHE A 401 -27.97 -18.71 41.23
CA PHE A 401 -26.92 -18.86 42.22
C PHE A 401 -26.56 -17.51 42.85
N HIS A 402 -26.32 -16.49 42.03
CA HIS A 402 -25.98 -15.15 42.53
C HIS A 402 -27.12 -14.49 43.31
N VAL A 403 -28.39 -14.70 42.94
CA VAL A 403 -29.56 -14.30 43.75
C VAL A 403 -29.48 -14.89 45.16
N LYS A 404 -29.12 -16.17 45.30
CA LYS A 404 -28.96 -16.82 46.62
C LYS A 404 -27.82 -16.20 47.41
N VAL A 405 -26.70 -15.88 46.76
CA VAL A 405 -25.55 -15.24 47.41
C VAL A 405 -25.92 -13.85 47.92
N ILE A 406 -26.48 -12.99 47.08
CA ILE A 406 -26.91 -11.63 47.45
C ILE A 406 -27.94 -11.66 48.58
N THR A 407 -28.90 -12.59 48.52
CA THR A 407 -29.90 -12.78 49.58
C THR A 407 -29.23 -13.19 50.90
N ALA A 408 -28.24 -14.07 50.86
CA ALA A 408 -27.50 -14.49 52.05
C ALA A 408 -26.65 -13.34 52.63
N GLU A 409 -26.01 -12.55 51.76
CA GLU A 409 -25.25 -11.36 52.11
C GLU A 409 -26.15 -10.33 52.82
N ASP A 410 -27.29 -9.96 52.22
CA ASP A 410 -28.24 -8.99 52.79
C ASP A 410 -28.80 -9.46 54.15
N GLN A 411 -29.16 -10.73 54.27
CA GLN A 411 -29.63 -11.30 55.53
C GLN A 411 -28.56 -11.27 56.62
N ALA A 412 -27.31 -11.61 56.27
CA ALA A 412 -26.19 -11.53 57.21
C ALA A 412 -25.94 -10.08 57.64
N ARG A 413 -25.94 -9.13 56.71
CA ARG A 413 -25.80 -7.69 56.98
C ARG A 413 -26.89 -7.15 57.90
N LYS A 414 -28.17 -7.47 57.64
CA LYS A 414 -29.30 -7.09 58.50
C LYS A 414 -29.19 -7.66 59.91
N THR A 415 -28.79 -8.94 60.03
CA THR A 415 -28.61 -9.60 61.32
C THR A 415 -27.45 -8.96 62.10
N LEU A 416 -26.33 -8.71 61.43
CA LEU A 416 -25.14 -8.08 62.01
C LEU A 416 -25.43 -6.67 62.53
N ASN A 417 -26.23 -5.91 61.78
CA ASN A 417 -26.67 -4.57 62.19
C ASN A 417 -27.51 -4.57 63.48
N SER A 418 -28.13 -5.70 63.82
CA SER A 418 -28.97 -5.85 65.03
C SER A 418 -28.17 -6.20 66.29
N VAL A 419 -26.87 -6.51 66.18
CA VAL A 419 -25.99 -6.82 67.31
C VAL A 419 -25.68 -5.55 68.12
N LYS A 420 -25.91 -5.60 69.45
CA LYS A 420 -25.68 -4.47 70.37
C LYS A 420 -24.28 -4.44 70.99
N ASP A 421 -23.62 -5.60 71.11
CA ASP A 421 -22.26 -5.70 71.64
C ASP A 421 -21.26 -5.16 70.61
N VAL A 422 -20.70 -3.99 70.89
CA VAL A 422 -19.81 -3.26 69.97
C VAL A 422 -18.58 -4.09 69.60
N LYS A 423 -17.90 -4.71 70.59
CA LYS A 423 -16.66 -5.45 70.33
C LYS A 423 -16.90 -6.72 69.52
N LYS A 424 -17.97 -7.45 69.83
CA LYS A 424 -18.32 -8.65 69.05
C LYS A 424 -18.84 -8.31 67.66
N LYS A 425 -19.56 -7.19 67.53
CA LYS A 425 -20.01 -6.67 66.23
C LYS A 425 -18.82 -6.31 65.34
N GLU A 426 -17.80 -5.63 65.87
CA GLU A 426 -16.60 -5.28 65.11
C GLU A 426 -15.89 -6.52 64.54
N ALA A 427 -15.71 -7.57 65.36
CA ALA A 427 -15.07 -8.80 64.89
C ALA A 427 -15.89 -9.51 63.79
N LEU A 428 -17.22 -9.60 63.94
CA LEU A 428 -18.08 -10.19 62.92
C LEU A 428 -18.19 -9.32 61.66
N GLN A 429 -18.12 -7.99 61.80
CA GLN A 429 -18.10 -7.06 60.67
C GLN A 429 -16.83 -7.25 59.84
N ALA A 430 -15.65 -7.32 60.47
CA ALA A 430 -14.41 -7.59 59.77
C ALA A 430 -14.45 -8.93 59.01
N GLN A 431 -15.02 -9.97 59.62
CA GLN A 431 -15.20 -11.27 58.95
C GLN A 431 -16.19 -11.21 57.79
N PHE A 432 -17.30 -10.49 57.96
CA PHE A 432 -18.29 -10.30 56.91
C PHE A 432 -17.71 -9.54 55.71
N ASP A 433 -16.99 -8.44 55.97
CA ASP A 433 -16.36 -7.62 54.93
C ASP A 433 -15.30 -8.44 54.16
N GLN A 434 -14.51 -9.27 54.87
CA GLN A 434 -13.56 -10.17 54.23
C GLN A 434 -14.26 -11.16 53.28
N TYR A 435 -15.39 -11.74 53.67
CA TYR A 435 -16.13 -12.67 52.80
C TYR A 435 -16.75 -11.99 51.58
N VAL A 436 -17.20 -10.75 51.71
CA VAL A 436 -17.64 -9.95 50.55
C VAL A 436 -16.47 -9.72 49.60
N GLU A 437 -15.31 -9.31 50.13
CA GLU A 437 -14.11 -9.07 49.32
C GLU A 437 -13.61 -10.35 48.63
N ASP A 438 -13.56 -11.47 49.34
CA ASP A 438 -13.12 -12.77 48.80
C ASP A 438 -14.05 -13.24 47.67
N TYR A 439 -15.35 -12.99 47.81
CA TYR A 439 -16.32 -13.32 46.78
C TYR A 439 -16.19 -12.42 45.54
N HIS A 440 -15.93 -11.12 45.71
CA HIS A 440 -15.64 -10.23 44.57
C HIS A 440 -14.35 -10.63 43.86
N LYS A 441 -13.32 -11.02 44.60
CA LYS A 441 -12.08 -11.59 44.03
C LYS A 441 -12.37 -12.87 43.24
N HIS A 442 -13.22 -13.75 43.77
CA HIS A 442 -13.65 -14.96 43.07
C HIS A 442 -14.35 -14.63 41.75
N LEU A 443 -15.29 -13.69 41.75
CA LEU A 443 -16.01 -13.28 40.55
C LEU A 443 -15.06 -12.72 39.47
N ARG A 444 -14.09 -11.88 39.88
CA ARG A 444 -13.03 -11.38 38.98
C ARG A 444 -12.22 -12.50 38.35
N LEU A 445 -11.87 -13.51 39.14
CA LEU A 445 -11.11 -14.66 38.66
C LEU A 445 -11.92 -15.53 37.70
N CYS A 446 -13.22 -15.72 37.95
CA CYS A 446 -14.08 -16.53 37.09
C CYS A 446 -14.18 -15.95 35.67
N LEU A 447 -14.22 -14.62 35.56
CA LEU A 447 -14.35 -13.92 34.28
C LEU A 447 -13.00 -13.65 33.58
N ALA A 448 -11.87 -13.87 34.26
CA ALA A 448 -10.54 -13.58 33.71
C ALA A 448 -10.10 -14.52 32.57
N TYR A 449 -10.73 -15.68 32.43
CA TYR A 449 -10.30 -16.70 31.47
C TYR A 449 -10.94 -16.59 30.08
N ASN A 450 -11.92 -15.69 29.88
CA ASN A 450 -12.68 -15.54 28.62
C ASN A 450 -13.19 -16.88 28.04
N ASP A 451 -13.49 -17.84 28.92
CA ASP A 451 -13.99 -19.17 28.58
C ASP A 451 -15.35 -19.36 29.27
N PRO A 452 -16.47 -19.41 28.51
CA PRO A 452 -17.80 -19.50 29.09
C PRO A 452 -18.02 -20.77 29.91
N ASP A 453 -17.54 -21.92 29.46
CA ASP A 453 -17.76 -23.19 30.17
C ASP A 453 -16.96 -23.22 31.47
N ARG A 454 -15.71 -22.76 31.43
CA ARG A 454 -14.89 -22.60 32.65
C ARG A 454 -15.50 -21.60 33.62
N PHE A 455 -16.05 -20.49 33.11
CA PHE A 455 -16.76 -19.51 33.93
C PHE A 455 -17.97 -20.12 34.63
N TYR A 456 -18.78 -20.88 33.90
CA TYR A 456 -19.91 -21.60 34.49
C TYR A 456 -19.45 -22.55 35.60
N ASP A 457 -18.46 -23.40 35.33
CA ASP A 457 -17.97 -24.39 36.29
C ASP A 457 -17.45 -23.73 37.57
N GLN A 458 -16.71 -22.62 37.45
CA GLN A 458 -16.15 -21.89 38.59
C GLN A 458 -17.17 -21.09 39.39
N VAL A 459 -18.23 -20.58 38.74
CA VAL A 459 -19.28 -19.81 39.43
C VAL A 459 -20.15 -20.71 40.29
N ILE A 460 -20.50 -21.90 39.79
CA ILE A 460 -21.42 -22.81 40.47
C ILE A 460 -20.76 -23.56 41.66
N GLU A 461 -19.46 -23.37 41.89
CA GLU A 461 -18.79 -23.90 43.09
C GLU A 461 -19.36 -23.32 44.40
N GLU A 462 -20.02 -24.16 45.20
CA GLU A 462 -20.81 -23.77 46.39
C GLU A 462 -20.03 -23.10 47.56
N MET A 463 -18.71 -22.94 47.45
CA MET A 463 -17.85 -22.58 48.60
C MET A 463 -18.26 -21.23 49.23
N HIS A 464 -18.60 -20.24 48.42
CA HIS A 464 -18.91 -18.88 48.90
C HIS A 464 -20.26 -18.76 49.59
N MET A 465 -21.28 -19.50 49.13
CA MET A 465 -22.59 -19.52 49.80
C MET A 465 -22.49 -20.06 51.24
N LYS A 466 -21.57 -21.00 51.51
CA LYS A 466 -21.36 -21.58 52.85
C LYS A 466 -20.79 -20.54 53.83
N ASN A 467 -19.93 -19.64 53.35
CA ASN A 467 -19.32 -18.59 54.17
C ASN A 467 -20.35 -17.58 54.67
N PHE A 468 -21.25 -17.08 53.82
CA PHE A 468 -22.32 -16.15 54.25
C PHE A 468 -23.33 -16.80 55.20
N LYS A 469 -23.69 -18.08 54.96
CA LYS A 469 -24.54 -18.85 55.88
C LYS A 469 -23.90 -19.00 57.27
N LYS A 470 -22.58 -19.16 57.33
CA LYS A 470 -21.82 -19.25 58.58
C LYS A 470 -21.85 -17.94 59.37
N VAL A 471 -21.57 -16.78 58.74
CA VAL A 471 -21.65 -15.47 59.43
C VAL A 471 -23.03 -15.25 60.02
N LYS A 472 -24.09 -15.55 59.26
CA LYS A 472 -25.47 -15.44 59.75
C LYS A 472 -25.71 -16.31 60.99
N ALA A 473 -25.26 -17.56 60.97
CA ALA A 473 -25.40 -18.48 62.10
C ALA A 473 -24.63 -18.00 63.35
N ASP A 474 -23.38 -17.58 63.16
CA ASP A 474 -22.52 -17.06 64.23
C ASP A 474 -23.11 -15.77 64.84
N THR A 475 -23.67 -14.90 64.00
CA THR A 475 -24.35 -13.67 64.44
C THR A 475 -25.63 -13.98 65.24
N LEU A 476 -26.45 -14.93 64.77
CA LEU A 476 -27.66 -15.35 65.48
C LEU A 476 -27.34 -15.97 66.85
N ALA A 477 -26.19 -16.64 66.99
CA ALA A 477 -25.74 -17.19 68.27
C ALA A 477 -25.39 -16.11 69.29
N LEU A 478 -25.05 -14.88 68.86
CA LEU A 478 -24.79 -13.74 69.74
C LEU A 478 -26.04 -12.94 70.13
N LEU A 479 -27.17 -13.19 69.44
CA LEU A 479 -28.46 -12.55 69.72
C LEU A 479 -29.33 -13.34 70.70
N LYS A 480 -28.97 -14.60 70.97
CA LYS A 480 -29.55 -15.45 72.02
C LYS A 480 -28.78 -15.24 73.31
#